data_AF-A0A1W2H1D2-F1
#
_entry.id   AF-A0A1W2H1D2-F1
#
_cell.length_a   1.000
_cell.length_b   1.000
_cell.length_c   1.000
_cell.angle_alpha   90.00
_cell.angle_beta   90.00
_cell.angle_gamma   90.00
#
_symmetry.space_group_name_H-M   'P 1'
#
loop_
_entity.id
_entity.type
_entity.pdbx_description
1 polymer ?
#
loop_
_entity_poly.entity_id
_entity_poly.type
_entity_poly.pdbx_seq_one_letter_code
_entity_poly.pdbx_strand_id
1 'polypeptide(L)'
;MFCFLLGICSVFMVLNVLIVPIKNIYMRKISILAATFSSIFILAFQCNDINSKELSNDGCIDSSKINPDAVCYMIHDPVCGCDGKTYSNDCIAINKGVLSFEKGECK
;
A
#
# COMPACT_ATOMS: atom_id res chain seq x y z
N MET A 1 9.66 -0.81 15.14
CA MET A 1 11.01 -0.59 14.58
C MET A 1 12.06 -0.90 15.63
N PHE A 2 12.39 -2.18 15.82
CA PHE A 2 13.50 -2.63 16.68
C PHE A 2 14.17 -3.86 16.07
N CYS A 3 14.60 -3.72 14.80
CA CYS A 3 15.44 -4.74 14.15
C CYS A 3 16.38 -4.11 13.11
N PHE A 4 17.11 -3.06 13.50
CA PHE A 4 18.24 -2.53 12.73
C PHE A 4 19.38 -2.18 13.70
N LEU A 5 19.85 -3.21 14.41
CA LEU A 5 20.79 -3.08 15.51
C LEU A 5 22.15 -3.72 15.20
N LEU A 6 22.65 -3.59 13.97
CA LEU A 6 24.08 -3.80 13.72
C LEU A 6 24.59 -2.82 12.68
N GLY A 7 25.20 -1.75 13.19
CA GLY A 7 26.10 -0.90 12.42
C GLY A 7 25.86 0.58 12.66
N ILE A 8 26.79 1.20 13.40
CA ILE A 8 27.13 2.63 13.25
C ILE A 8 26.07 3.59 13.85
N CYS A 9 26.09 4.00 15.11
CA CYS A 9 27.21 4.15 16.04
C CYS A 9 28.40 4.88 15.42
N SER A 10 28.31 6.20 15.20
CA SER A 10 29.51 7.03 15.37
C SER A 10 29.29 8.50 15.70
N VAL A 11 28.14 9.14 15.44
CA VAL A 11 28.16 10.63 15.44
C VAL A 11 27.11 11.34 16.31
N PHE A 12 25.86 10.89 16.43
CA PHE A 12 24.82 11.78 16.97
C PHE A 12 24.48 11.63 18.46
N MET A 13 25.06 10.66 19.17
CA MET A 13 24.63 10.28 20.52
C MET A 13 25.35 11.02 21.67
N VAL A 14 26.43 11.78 21.41
CA VAL A 14 27.33 12.18 22.51
C VAL A 14 26.99 13.53 23.19
N LEU A 15 26.21 14.45 22.59
CA LEU A 15 26.25 15.86 23.07
C LEU A 15 24.99 16.51 23.64
N ASN A 16 23.85 15.83 23.81
CA ASN A 16 22.66 16.48 24.40
C ASN A 16 22.09 15.81 25.65
N VAL A 17 22.90 14.97 26.32
CA VAL A 17 22.53 14.20 27.54
C VAL A 17 22.67 15.00 28.86
N LEU A 18 23.12 16.27 28.86
CA LEU A 18 23.49 16.97 30.11
C LEU A 18 22.54 18.06 30.66
N ILE A 19 21.33 18.29 30.11
CA ILE A 19 20.47 19.44 30.54
C ILE A 19 19.04 19.00 30.94
N VAL A 20 18.83 17.73 31.28
CA VAL A 20 17.48 17.18 31.46
C VAL A 20 16.75 17.59 32.75
N PRO A 21 17.34 18.02 33.89
CA PRO A 21 16.50 18.21 35.08
C PRO A 21 15.79 19.58 35.18
N ILE A 22 16.12 20.61 34.38
CA ILE A 22 15.58 21.98 34.56
C ILE A 22 14.55 22.40 33.49
N LYS A 23 14.54 21.77 32.29
CA LYS A 23 13.61 22.14 31.19
C LYS A 23 12.17 21.66 31.37
N ASN A 24 11.85 21.01 32.50
CA ASN A 24 10.55 20.38 32.76
C ASN A 24 9.42 21.36 33.17
N ILE A 25 9.74 22.60 33.54
CA ILE A 25 8.73 23.65 33.81
C ILE A 25 8.42 24.48 32.55
N TYR A 26 9.38 24.59 31.62
CA TYR A 26 9.23 25.41 30.41
C TYR A 26 8.51 24.70 29.25
N MET A 27 8.59 23.37 29.19
CA MET A 27 7.90 22.54 28.19
C MET A 27 6.38 22.47 28.38
N ARG A 28 5.86 22.92 29.53
CA ARG A 28 4.41 22.89 29.83
C ARG A 28 3.69 24.16 29.33
N LYS A 29 4.37 25.30 29.23
CA LYS A 29 3.82 26.55 28.67
C LYS A 29 3.95 26.63 27.15
N ILE A 30 4.95 25.97 26.56
CA ILE A 30 5.09 25.81 25.09
C ILE A 30 3.96 24.95 24.50
N SER A 31 3.39 24.05 25.29
CA SER A 31 2.25 23.20 24.89
C SER A 31 0.98 23.96 24.46
N ILE A 32 0.80 25.22 24.87
CA ILE A 32 -0.41 26.00 24.55
C ILE A 32 -0.27 26.76 23.22
N LEU A 33 0.95 27.21 22.86
CA LEU A 33 1.22 27.89 21.58
C LEU A 33 1.46 26.92 20.42
N ALA A 34 1.95 25.71 20.71
CA ALA A 34 2.01 24.64 19.71
C ALA A 34 0.60 24.16 19.29
N ALA A 35 -0.39 24.20 20.20
CA ALA A 35 -1.74 23.71 19.94
C ALA A 35 -2.52 24.50 18.87
N THR A 36 -2.18 25.77 18.61
CA THR A 36 -2.82 26.59 17.57
C THR A 36 -2.06 26.55 16.23
N PHE A 37 -0.76 26.22 16.25
CA PHE A 37 -0.02 25.85 15.04
C PHE A 37 -0.29 24.40 14.61
N SER A 38 -0.67 23.53 15.55
CA SER A 38 -1.13 22.17 15.28
C SER A 38 -2.41 22.12 14.47
N SER A 39 -3.33 23.09 14.59
CA SER A 39 -4.57 23.07 13.79
C SER A 39 -4.37 23.40 12.30
N ILE A 40 -3.29 24.08 11.92
CA ILE A 40 -3.00 24.44 10.51
C ILE A 40 -2.02 23.44 9.85
N PHE A 41 -1.11 22.84 10.62
CA PHE A 41 -0.11 21.92 10.08
C PHE A 41 -0.59 20.46 9.94
N ILE A 42 -1.73 20.10 10.57
CA ILE A 42 -2.35 18.77 10.39
C ILE A 42 -2.94 18.58 8.97
N LEU A 43 -3.20 19.67 8.22
CA LEU A 43 -3.77 19.55 6.87
C LEU A 43 -2.74 19.25 5.77
N ALA A 44 -1.44 19.42 6.03
CA ALA A 44 -0.37 19.10 5.06
C ALA A 44 0.21 17.68 5.22
N PHE A 45 -0.27 16.92 6.21
CA PHE A 45 0.10 15.52 6.46
C PHE A 45 -1.01 14.53 6.07
N GLN A 46 -1.89 14.91 5.15
CA GLN A 46 -2.68 13.92 4.41
C GLN A 46 -1.83 13.45 3.24
N CYS A 47 -1.09 12.36 3.42
CA CYS A 47 -0.73 11.54 2.28
C CYS A 47 -2.05 10.93 1.78
N ASN A 48 -2.63 11.51 0.74
CA ASN A 48 -3.76 10.91 0.06
C ASN A 48 -3.17 9.81 -0.84
N ASP A 49 -3.18 8.58 -0.37
CA ASP A 49 -2.98 7.42 -1.23
C ASP A 49 -4.20 7.28 -2.15
N ILE A 50 -4.29 8.09 -3.21
CA ILE A 50 -5.24 7.82 -4.29
C ILE A 50 -4.64 6.72 -5.19
N ASN A 51 -4.74 5.49 -4.69
CA ASN A 51 -4.76 4.19 -5.39
C ASN A 51 -4.06 3.14 -4.53
N SER A 52 -4.71 2.72 -3.45
CA SER A 52 -4.88 1.28 -3.35
C SER A 52 -6.29 1.01 -3.85
N LYS A 53 -6.41 0.31 -4.98
CA LYS A 53 -7.69 -0.21 -5.45
C LYS A 53 -8.36 -0.91 -4.27
N GLU A 54 -9.38 -0.29 -3.68
CA GLU A 54 -10.27 -1.02 -2.79
C GLU A 54 -10.99 -2.05 -3.66
N LEU A 55 -10.63 -3.30 -3.39
CA LEU A 55 -11.56 -4.41 -3.29
C LEU A 55 -12.21 -4.90 -4.60
N SER A 56 -11.41 -5.66 -5.37
CA SER A 56 -11.82 -7.04 -5.62
C SER A 56 -10.81 -7.92 -4.89
N ASN A 57 -11.29 -8.72 -3.93
CA ASN A 57 -10.44 -9.58 -3.09
C ASN A 57 -9.40 -10.34 -3.91
N ASP A 58 -8.19 -10.36 -3.36
CA ASP A 58 -6.99 -11.01 -3.87
C ASP A 58 -6.29 -10.24 -4.99
N GLY A 59 -4.96 -10.19 -4.96
CA GLY A 59 -4.10 -9.51 -5.95
C GLY A 59 -4.13 -10.16 -7.34
N CYS A 60 -5.26 -10.73 -7.71
CA CYS A 60 -5.52 -11.50 -8.89
C CYS A 60 -6.21 -10.70 -10.00
N ILE A 61 -7.13 -9.78 -9.65
CA ILE A 61 -7.89 -9.02 -10.66
C ILE A 61 -7.40 -7.57 -10.70
N ASP A 62 -6.97 -7.16 -11.89
CA ASP A 62 -6.62 -5.79 -12.23
C ASP A 62 -7.74 -5.12 -13.05
N SER A 63 -8.56 -4.32 -12.36
CA SER A 63 -9.67 -3.58 -12.98
C SER A 63 -9.24 -2.63 -14.09
N SER A 64 -7.97 -2.20 -14.12
CA SER A 64 -7.46 -1.32 -15.18
C SER A 64 -7.23 -2.05 -16.51
N LYS A 65 -7.24 -3.38 -16.50
CA LYS A 65 -7.08 -4.24 -17.69
C LYS A 65 -8.39 -4.84 -18.20
N ILE A 66 -9.52 -4.53 -17.55
CA ILE A 66 -10.82 -5.02 -18.00
C ILE A 66 -11.20 -4.31 -19.30
N ASN A 67 -11.43 -5.10 -20.35
CA ASN A 67 -11.88 -4.61 -21.65
C ASN A 67 -13.08 -5.44 -22.13
N PRO A 68 -14.33 -4.94 -21.98
CA PRO A 68 -15.53 -5.65 -22.42
C PRO A 68 -15.67 -5.70 -23.95
N ASP A 69 -15.03 -4.78 -24.68
CA ASP A 69 -15.10 -4.68 -26.14
C ASP A 69 -13.97 -5.45 -26.83
N ALA A 70 -13.15 -6.18 -26.07
CA ALA A 70 -12.05 -6.96 -26.61
C ALA A 70 -12.57 -8.12 -27.49
N VAL A 71 -11.98 -8.24 -28.68
CA VAL A 71 -12.25 -9.35 -29.59
C VAL A 71 -11.25 -10.48 -29.30
N CYS A 72 -11.75 -11.58 -28.77
CA CYS A 72 -10.98 -12.81 -28.58
C CYS A 72 -11.26 -13.83 -29.68
N TYR A 73 -10.30 -14.70 -29.95
CA TYR A 73 -10.54 -15.86 -30.80
C TYR A 73 -11.55 -16.82 -30.14
N MET A 74 -12.28 -17.55 -30.98
CA MET A 74 -13.30 -18.52 -30.55
C MET A 74 -12.74 -19.92 -30.31
N ILE A 75 -11.44 -20.03 -30.00
CA ILE A 75 -10.82 -21.31 -29.62
C ILE A 75 -11.17 -21.58 -28.15
N HIS A 76 -11.65 -22.80 -27.89
CA HIS A 76 -11.97 -23.26 -26.55
C HIS A 76 -10.74 -23.94 -25.94
N ASP A 77 -9.99 -23.21 -25.11
CA ASP A 77 -8.80 -23.68 -24.39
C ASP A 77 -8.84 -23.17 -22.95
N PRO A 78 -9.58 -23.85 -22.05
CA PRO A 78 -9.98 -23.28 -20.78
C PRO A 78 -8.79 -23.03 -19.85
N VAL A 79 -8.88 -21.98 -19.05
CA VAL A 79 -7.88 -21.60 -18.05
C VAL A 79 -8.54 -21.30 -16.70
N CYS A 80 -7.85 -21.64 -15.60
CA CYS A 80 -8.28 -21.35 -14.24
C CYS A 80 -7.55 -20.10 -13.74
N GLY A 81 -8.29 -19.01 -13.52
CA GLY A 81 -7.75 -17.77 -12.97
C GLY A 81 -7.38 -17.90 -11.49
N CYS A 82 -6.47 -17.05 -11.04
CA CYS A 82 -6.15 -16.90 -9.61
C CYS A 82 -7.37 -16.51 -8.75
N ASP A 83 -8.46 -16.06 -9.35
CA ASP A 83 -9.73 -15.74 -8.69
C ASP A 83 -10.62 -16.97 -8.52
N GLY A 84 -10.10 -18.15 -8.88
CA GLY A 84 -10.80 -19.43 -8.81
C GLY A 84 -11.87 -19.59 -9.89
N LYS A 85 -11.90 -18.75 -10.92
CA LYS A 85 -12.87 -18.85 -12.02
C LYS A 85 -12.25 -19.47 -13.25
N THR A 86 -13.05 -20.27 -13.94
CA THR A 86 -12.68 -20.83 -15.24
C THR A 86 -13.08 -19.87 -16.35
N TYR A 87 -12.15 -19.60 -17.27
CA TYR A 87 -12.35 -18.79 -18.47
C TYR A 87 -12.21 -19.67 -19.70
N SER A 88 -13.02 -19.44 -20.74
CA SER A 88 -13.05 -20.29 -21.95
C SER A 88 -11.74 -20.27 -22.75
N ASN A 89 -10.97 -19.19 -22.62
CA ASN A 89 -9.59 -19.09 -23.03
C ASN A 89 -8.85 -18.00 -22.25
N ASP A 90 -7.52 -18.02 -22.38
CA ASP A 90 -6.58 -17.04 -21.86
C ASP A 90 -6.90 -15.60 -22.30
N CYS A 91 -7.30 -15.38 -23.55
CA CYS A 91 -7.68 -14.05 -24.02
C CYS A 91 -8.86 -13.46 -23.21
N ILE A 92 -9.88 -14.28 -22.94
CA ILE A 92 -11.02 -13.86 -22.11
C ILE A 92 -10.58 -13.59 -20.68
N ALA A 93 -9.70 -14.43 -20.09
CA ALA A 93 -9.18 -14.21 -18.74
C ALA A 93 -8.44 -12.87 -18.62
N ILE A 94 -7.53 -12.59 -19.56
CA ILE A 94 -6.75 -11.34 -19.58
C ILE A 94 -7.66 -10.11 -19.68
N ASN A 95 -8.64 -10.13 -20.58
CA ASN A 95 -9.58 -9.01 -20.76
C ASN A 95 -10.60 -8.89 -19.64
N LYS A 96 -10.70 -9.90 -18.75
CA LYS A 96 -11.41 -9.81 -17.47
C LYS A 96 -10.53 -9.31 -16.33
N GLY A 97 -9.29 -8.90 -16.64
CA GLY A 97 -8.34 -8.34 -15.68
C GLY A 97 -7.59 -9.40 -14.88
N VAL A 98 -7.66 -10.69 -15.23
CA VAL A 98 -6.97 -11.75 -14.50
C VAL A 98 -5.45 -11.64 -14.71
N LEU A 99 -4.72 -11.58 -13.60
CA LEU A 99 -3.26 -11.38 -13.61
C LEU A 99 -2.47 -12.68 -13.76
N SER A 100 -3.03 -13.81 -13.31
CA SER A 100 -2.39 -15.13 -13.46
C SER A 100 -3.45 -16.22 -13.59
N PHE A 101 -3.14 -17.25 -14.39
CA PHE A 101 -4.02 -18.39 -14.62
C PHE A 101 -3.20 -19.63 -14.96
N GLU A 102 -3.77 -20.79 -14.66
CA GLU A 102 -3.23 -22.10 -15.03
C GLU A 102 -4.04 -22.72 -16.17
N LYS A 103 -3.43 -23.64 -16.93
CA LYS A 103 -4.12 -24.35 -18.02
C LYS A 103 -5.14 -25.34 -17.46
N GLY A 104 -6.30 -25.42 -18.11
CA GLY A 104 -7.42 -26.26 -17.71
C GLY A 104 -8.43 -25.54 -16.84
N GLU A 105 -9.54 -26.22 -16.55
CA GLU A 105 -10.60 -25.71 -15.68
C GLU A 105 -10.21 -25.77 -14.20
N CYS A 106 -10.81 -24.93 -13.37
CA CYS A 106 -10.65 -24.98 -11.92
C CYS A 106 -11.26 -26.28 -11.35
N LYS A 107 -10.68 -26.78 -10.25
CA LYS A 107 -11.09 -28.03 -9.57
C LYS A 107 -11.85 -27.77 -8.28
#